data_AF-A0A820NZA3-F1
#
_entry.id   AF-A0A820NZA3-F1
#
_cell.length_a   1.000
_cell.length_b   1.000
_cell.length_c   1.000
_cell.angle_alpha   90.00
_cell.angle_beta   90.00
_cell.angle_gamma   90.00
#
_symmetry.space_group_name_H-M   'P 1'
#
loop_
_entity.id
_entity.type
_entity.pdbx_description
1 polymer ?
#
loop_
_entity_poly.entity_id
_entity_poly.type
_entity_poly.pdbx_seq_one_letter_code
_entity_poly.pdbx_strand_id
1 'polypeptide(L)'
;MDAAIEQYAPSETLNDTEIVSLSLPYALHASCLHMQVRSGSKTKNLVQFAMRKLFPTDQNAINVEQITWNAFGDGISKAIACAELTKRRSQLNFYEYVQIGYKRIEQIWRPVNSNVE
;
A
#
# COMPACT_ATOMS: atom_id res chain seq x y z
N MET A 1 -44.19 -1.01 -17.77
CA MET A 1 -42.99 -1.87 -17.93
C MET A 1 -41.96 -1.31 -16.97
N ASP A 2 -41.96 -1.80 -15.73
CA ASP A 2 -40.95 -1.44 -14.75
C ASP A 2 -39.66 -2.17 -15.13
N ALA A 3 -38.65 -1.43 -15.58
CA ALA A 3 -37.31 -1.96 -15.70
C ALA A 3 -36.78 -2.18 -14.28
N ALA A 4 -36.87 -3.42 -13.78
CA ALA A 4 -36.16 -3.82 -12.59
C ALA A 4 -34.67 -3.50 -12.80
N ILE A 5 -34.15 -2.54 -12.04
CA ILE A 5 -32.73 -2.21 -12.02
C ILE A 5 -32.04 -3.43 -11.39
N GLU A 6 -31.39 -4.24 -12.23
CA GLU A 6 -30.55 -5.34 -11.76
C GLU A 6 -29.43 -4.76 -10.89
N GLN A 7 -29.53 -4.99 -9.58
CA GLN A 7 -28.50 -4.58 -8.63
C GLN A 7 -27.39 -5.62 -8.65
N TYR A 8 -26.15 -5.17 -8.86
CA TYR A 8 -24.95 -6.00 -8.79
C TYR A 8 -24.13 -5.63 -7.56
N ALA A 9 -23.61 -6.63 -6.85
CA ALA A 9 -22.69 -6.46 -5.74
C ALA A 9 -21.34 -7.14 -6.05
N PRO A 10 -20.22 -6.57 -5.60
CA PRO A 10 -18.91 -7.17 -5.79
C PRO A 10 -18.84 -8.45 -4.93
N SER A 11 -18.67 -9.61 -5.56
CA SER A 11 -18.64 -10.89 -4.86
C SER A 11 -17.23 -11.31 -4.48
N GLU A 12 -16.25 -10.98 -5.33
CA GLU A 12 -14.87 -11.39 -5.14
C GLU A 12 -13.95 -10.42 -5.89
N THR A 13 -12.86 -10.01 -5.24
CA THR A 13 -11.76 -9.31 -5.91
C THR A 13 -10.69 -10.35 -6.20
N LEU A 14 -10.49 -10.68 -7.48
CA LEU A 14 -9.39 -11.54 -7.90
C LEU A 14 -8.12 -10.73 -7.67
N ASN A 15 -7.36 -11.10 -6.64
CA ASN A 15 -6.08 -10.47 -6.32
C ASN A 15 -4.98 -10.99 -7.26
N ASP A 16 -5.24 -11.11 -8.56
CA ASP A 16 -4.19 -11.38 -9.53
C ASP A 16 -3.37 -10.11 -9.68
N THR A 17 -2.36 -10.07 -8.83
CA THR A 17 -1.58 -8.89 -8.51
C THR A 17 -0.45 -8.80 -9.52
N GLU A 18 -0.76 -8.56 -10.78
CA GLU A 18 0.22 -7.85 -11.61
C GLU A 18 0.25 -6.42 -11.11
N ILE A 19 1.09 -6.17 -10.10
CA ILE A 19 1.70 -4.85 -9.96
C ILE A 19 2.36 -4.64 -11.32
N VAL A 20 1.77 -3.78 -12.16
CA VAL A 20 2.48 -3.24 -13.33
C VAL A 20 3.77 -2.74 -12.74
N SER A 21 4.87 -3.47 -12.98
CA SER A 21 6.12 -3.19 -12.29
C SER A 21 6.50 -1.80 -12.74
N LEU A 22 6.26 -0.83 -11.88
CA LEU A 22 6.72 0.51 -12.11
C LEU A 22 8.23 0.37 -12.12
N SER A 23 8.82 0.45 -13.32
CA SER A 23 10.26 0.52 -13.44
C SER A 23 10.66 1.72 -12.61
N LEU A 24 11.35 1.45 -11.50
CA LEU A 24 11.88 2.51 -10.68
C LEU A 24 12.93 3.20 -11.55
N PRO A 25 12.93 4.54 -11.66
CA PRO A 25 13.96 5.23 -12.43
C PRO A 25 15.36 5.07 -11.82
N TYR A 26 15.46 4.50 -10.62
CA TYR A 26 16.70 4.17 -9.93
C TYR A 26 16.59 2.81 -9.24
N ALA A 27 17.73 2.13 -9.07
CA ALA A 27 17.79 0.90 -8.30
C ALA A 27 17.51 1.17 -6.82
N LEU A 28 16.71 0.32 -6.18
CA LEU A 28 16.48 0.37 -4.74
C LEU A 28 17.79 0.09 -4.00
N HIS A 29 17.95 0.73 -2.84
CA HIS A 29 19.05 0.43 -1.95
C HIS A 29 19.00 -1.02 -1.49
N ALA A 30 20.16 -1.66 -1.30
CA ALA A 30 20.25 -3.06 -0.90
C ALA A 30 19.54 -3.35 0.44
N SER A 31 19.47 -2.36 1.34
CA SER A 31 18.76 -2.45 2.62
C SER A 31 17.36 -1.82 2.61
N CYS A 32 16.73 -1.69 1.45
CA CYS A 32 15.41 -1.06 1.33
C CYS A 32 14.30 -1.86 2.04
N LEU A 33 13.55 -1.20 2.90
CA LEU A 33 12.36 -1.75 3.54
C LEU A 33 11.10 -1.44 2.71
N HIS A 34 10.49 -2.49 2.17
CA HIS A 34 9.23 -2.40 1.44
C HIS A 34 8.03 -2.48 2.36
N MET A 35 7.27 -1.38 2.46
CA MET A 35 6.07 -1.29 3.28
C MET A 35 4.83 -1.20 2.38
N GLN A 36 4.01 -2.26 2.37
CA GLN A 36 2.70 -2.22 1.73
C GLN A 36 1.64 -1.70 2.72
N VAL A 37 1.02 -0.59 2.35
CA VAL A 37 -0.11 0.00 3.08
C VAL A 37 -1.41 -0.41 2.39
N ARG A 38 -2.36 -0.91 3.18
CA ARG A 38 -3.69 -1.37 2.74
C ARG A 38 -4.77 -0.60 3.50
N SER A 39 -6.02 -0.72 3.07
CA SER A 39 -7.18 -0.14 3.78
C SER A 39 -7.27 -0.62 5.24
N GLY A 40 -6.94 -1.87 5.54
CA GLY A 40 -6.90 -2.40 6.91
C GLY A 40 -5.67 -2.01 7.74
N SER A 41 -4.67 -1.35 7.16
CA SER A 41 -3.42 -1.05 7.85
C SER A 41 -3.60 -0.02 8.96
N LYS A 42 -3.00 -0.31 10.13
CA LYS A 42 -2.91 0.61 11.26
C LYS A 42 -1.66 1.48 11.14
N THR A 43 -1.83 2.75 10.74
CA THR A 43 -0.74 3.73 10.53
C THR A 43 0.27 3.77 11.69
N LYS A 44 -0.22 3.80 12.94
CA LYS A 44 0.65 3.82 14.14
C LYS A 44 1.61 2.63 14.17
N ASN A 45 1.11 1.43 13.88
CA ASN A 45 1.90 0.20 13.93
C ASN A 45 2.95 0.18 12.82
N LEU A 46 2.57 0.58 11.60
CA LEU A 46 3.46 0.66 10.45
C LEU A 46 4.61 1.63 10.69
N VAL A 47 4.29 2.86 11.11
CA VAL A 47 5.31 3.88 11.39
C VAL A 47 6.22 3.45 12.54
N GLN A 48 5.68 2.88 13.62
CA GLN A 48 6.51 2.41 14.73
C GLN A 48 7.45 1.26 14.30
N PHE A 49 6.97 0.35 13.46
CA PHE A 49 7.79 -0.71 12.90
C PHE A 49 8.91 -0.14 12.00
N ALA A 50 8.58 0.78 11.10
CA ALA A 50 9.54 1.47 10.25
C ALA A 50 10.63 2.18 11.06
N MET A 51 10.25 2.94 12.08
CA MET A 51 11.19 3.65 12.94
C MET A 51 12.18 2.71 13.64
N ARG A 52 11.73 1.55 14.14
CA ARG A 52 12.65 0.57 14.76
C ARG A 52 13.63 -0.05 13.78
N LYS A 53 13.31 -0.04 12.48
CA LYS A 53 14.18 -0.59 11.43
C LYS A 53 15.14 0.46 10.87
N LEU A 54 14.69 1.70 10.72
CA LEU A 54 15.53 2.84 10.33
C LEU A 54 16.51 3.24 11.45
N PHE A 55 16.12 3.08 12.71
CA PHE A 55 16.91 3.46 13.88
C PHE A 55 16.94 2.30 14.88
N PRO A 56 17.66 1.21 14.54
CA PRO A 56 17.77 0.08 15.44
C PRO A 56 18.53 0.48 16.71
N THR A 57 18.07 -0.01 17.86
CA THR A 57 18.77 0.14 19.14
C THR A 57 19.83 -0.93 19.34
N ASP A 58 19.68 -2.08 18.68
CA ASP A 58 20.63 -3.19 18.72
C ASP A 58 21.77 -2.93 17.72
N GLN A 59 23.01 -3.00 18.19
CA GLN A 59 24.23 -2.79 17.40
C GLN A 59 24.42 -3.85 16.31
N ASN A 60 23.80 -5.03 16.47
CA ASN A 60 23.88 -6.12 15.48
C ASN A 60 22.75 -6.09 14.45
N ALA A 61 21.81 -5.15 14.54
CA ALA A 61 20.69 -5.09 13.62
C ALA A 61 21.11 -4.47 12.28
N ILE A 62 20.57 -5.03 11.19
CA ILE A 62 20.73 -4.49 9.84
C ILE A 62 20.10 -3.09 9.80
N ASN A 63 20.92 -2.10 9.46
CA ASN A 63 20.47 -0.73 9.30
C ASN A 63 19.70 -0.58 7.97
N VAL A 64 18.45 -0.16 8.06
CA VAL A 64 17.63 0.17 6.89
C VAL A 64 17.94 1.62 6.49
N GLU A 65 18.41 1.82 5.27
CA GLU A 65 18.76 3.16 4.77
C GLU A 65 17.68 3.76 3.86
N GLN A 66 16.77 2.92 3.36
CA GLN A 66 15.69 3.33 2.49
C GLN A 66 14.38 2.67 2.90
N ILE A 67 13.28 3.40 2.78
CA ILE A 67 11.93 2.88 3.00
C ILE A 67 11.03 3.25 1.82
N THR A 68 10.17 2.33 1.41
CA THR A 68 9.15 2.60 0.40
C THR A 68 7.76 2.38 1.00
N TRP A 69 6.89 3.38 0.87
CA TRP A 69 5.49 3.31 1.27
C TRP A 69 4.62 3.11 0.04
N ASN A 70 4.17 1.86 -0.17
CA ASN A 70 3.43 1.47 -1.36
C ASN A 70 1.94 1.32 -1.03
N ALA A 71 1.07 1.84 -1.88
CA ALA A 71 -0.37 1.73 -1.70
C ALA A 71 -1.11 1.83 -3.04
N PHE A 72 -2.36 1.38 -3.04
CA PHE A 72 -3.31 1.56 -4.12
C PHE A 72 -4.72 1.77 -3.52
N GLY A 73 -5.61 2.41 -4.28
CA GLY A 73 -6.98 2.72 -3.84
C GLY A 73 -7.01 3.45 -2.50
N ASP A 74 -7.91 3.02 -1.60
CA ASP A 74 -8.12 3.62 -0.27
C ASP A 74 -6.90 3.59 0.65
N GLY A 75 -5.85 2.84 0.30
CA GLY A 75 -4.58 2.83 1.04
C GLY A 75 -3.70 4.05 0.80
N ILE A 76 -3.92 4.82 -0.29
CA ILE A 76 -2.99 5.87 -0.75
C ILE A 76 -2.82 6.97 0.29
N SER A 77 -3.91 7.53 0.80
CA SER A 77 -3.84 8.59 1.81
C SER A 77 -3.13 8.13 3.09
N LYS A 78 -3.25 6.84 3.44
CA LYS A 78 -2.52 6.26 4.60
C LYS A 78 -1.04 6.10 4.33
N ALA A 79 -0.63 5.74 3.10
CA ALA A 79 0.78 5.66 2.74
C ALA A 79 1.46 7.03 2.82
N ILE A 80 0.80 8.07 2.30
CA ILE A 80 1.26 9.46 2.42
C ILE A 80 1.40 9.83 3.91
N ALA A 81 0.37 9.54 4.72
CA ALA A 81 0.43 9.80 6.17
C ALA A 81 1.57 9.03 6.87
N CYS A 82 1.86 7.78 6.47
CA CYS A 82 2.98 7.01 7.01
C CYS A 82 4.33 7.67 6.67
N ALA A 83 4.51 8.12 5.43
CA ALA A 83 5.72 8.82 4.99
C ALA A 83 5.91 10.11 5.80
N GLU A 84 4.87 10.95 5.89
CA GLU A 84 4.90 12.20 6.66
C GLU A 84 5.19 11.99 8.15
N LEU A 85 4.54 11.01 8.78
CA LEU A 85 4.79 10.70 10.20
C LEU A 85 6.19 10.14 10.44
N THR A 86 6.75 9.39 9.48
CA THR A 86 8.12 8.86 9.58
C THR A 86 9.13 10.01 9.53
N LYS A 87 8.97 10.96 8.59
CA LYS A 87 9.81 12.17 8.50
C LYS A 87 9.73 13.00 9.79
N ARG A 88 8.51 13.27 10.28
CA ARG A 88 8.31 14.06 11.51
C ARG A 88 8.90 13.41 12.76
N ARG A 89 8.81 12.08 12.90
CA ARG A 89 9.29 11.37 14.10
C ARG A 89 10.80 11.19 14.16
N SER A 90 11.44 11.09 13.00
CA SER A 90 12.90 10.94 12.90
C SER A 90 13.63 12.26 13.07
N GLN A 91 12.99 13.39 12.78
CA GLN A 91 13.61 14.72 12.78
C GLN A 91 14.83 14.84 11.83
N LEU A 92 14.96 13.89 10.90
CA LEU A 92 16.02 13.86 9.89
C LEU A 92 15.48 14.31 8.53
N ASN A 93 16.38 14.81 7.69
CA ASN A 93 16.09 15.13 6.31
C ASN A 93 16.23 13.87 5.45
N PHE A 94 15.13 13.41 4.87
CA PHE A 94 15.13 12.32 3.89
C PHE A 94 15.12 12.90 2.48
N TYR A 95 15.85 12.26 1.57
CA TYR A 95 15.55 12.41 0.15
C TYR A 95 14.22 11.73 -0.15
N GLU A 96 13.30 12.46 -0.74
CA GLU A 96 11.95 11.98 -1.05
C GLU A 96 11.78 11.80 -2.55
N TYR A 97 11.17 10.68 -2.92
CA TYR A 97 10.76 10.39 -4.27
C TYR A 97 9.37 9.75 -4.24
N VAL A 98 8.47 10.26 -5.07
CA VAL A 98 7.09 9.79 -5.19
C VAL A 98 6.86 9.38 -6.63
N GLN A 99 6.43 8.13 -6.82
CA GLN A 99 6.02 7.59 -8.12
C GLN A 99 4.55 7.23 -8.08
N ILE A 100 3.83 7.67 -9.11
CA ILE A 100 2.42 7.34 -9.30
C ILE A 100 2.34 6.47 -10.55
N GLY A 101 1.47 5.47 -10.50
CA GLY A 101 1.22 4.58 -11.62
C GLY A 101 -0.14 3.94 -11.54
N TYR A 102 -0.42 3.09 -12.51
CA TYR A 102 -1.67 2.35 -12.61
C TYR A 102 -1.48 0.93 -12.10
N LYS A 103 -2.51 0.40 -11.45
CA LYS A 103 -2.60 -1.01 -11.06
C LYS A 103 -3.88 -1.58 -11.63
N ARG A 104 -3.79 -2.70 -12.34
CA ARG A 104 -4.96 -3.46 -12.78
C ARG A 104 -5.63 -4.10 -11.57
N ILE A 105 -6.95 -4.00 -11.50
CA ILE A 105 -7.78 -4.63 -10.47
C ILE A 105 -8.87 -5.40 -11.21
N GLU A 106 -9.00 -6.68 -10.90
CA GLU A 106 -10.05 -7.54 -11.45
C GLU A 106 -11.09 -7.83 -10.37
N GLN A 107 -12.35 -7.54 -10.68
CA GLN A 107 -13.47 -7.72 -9.76
C GLN A 107 -14.58 -8.49 -10.44
N ILE A 108 -15.05 -9.54 -9.76
CA ILE A 108 -16.23 -10.29 -10.16
C ILE A 108 -17.44 -9.65 -9.47
N TRP A 109 -18.41 -9.26 -10.29
CA TRP A 109 -19.68 -8.70 -9.84
C TRP A 109 -20.77 -9.75 -10.04
N ARG A 110 -21.55 -10.03 -8.99
CA ARG A 110 -22.70 -10.95 -9.06
C ARG A 110 -24.01 -10.19 -8.85
N PRO A 111 -25.10 -10.59 -9.53
CA PRO A 111 -26.41 -10.01 -9.29
C PRO A 111 -26.88 -10.32 -7.86
N VAL A 112 -27.45 -9.34 -7.18
CA VAL A 112 -27.90 -9.44 -5.78
C VAL A 112 -29.10 -10.38 -5.63
N ASN A 113 -29.88 -10.56 -6.71
CA ASN A 113 -31.15 -11.30 -6.70
C ASN A 113 -31.11 -12.64 -7.45
N SER A 114 -29.94 -13.22 -7.72
CA SER A 114 -29.88 -14.56 -8.31
C SER A 114 -30.13 -15.63 -7.23
N ASN A 115 -31.40 -15.82 -6.86
CA ASN A 115 -31.89 -17.17 -6.51
C ASN A 115 -31.88 -17.98 -7.81
N VAL A 116 -30.69 -18.39 -8.26
CA VAL A 116 -30.56 -19.40 -9.30
C VAL A 116 -30.28 -20.68 -8.54
N GLU A 117 -31.36 -21.47 -8.36
CA GLU A 117 -31.29 -22.88 -7.99
C GLU A 117 -30.44 -23.68 -8.99
#